data_AF-A0A0Q7J959-F1
#
_entry.id   AF-A0A0Q7J959-F1
#
_cell.length_a   1.000
_cell.length_b   1.000
_cell.length_c   1.000
_cell.angle_alpha   90.00
_cell.angle_beta   90.00
_cell.angle_gamma   90.00
#
_symmetry.space_group_name_H-M   'P 1'
#
loop_
_entity.id
_entity.type
_entity.pdbx_description
1 polymer ?
#
loop_
_entity_poly.entity_id
_entity_poly.type
_entity_poly.pdbx_seq_one_letter_code
_entity_poly.pdbx_strand_id
1 'polypeptide(L)' 'MYIYTNGVSYSQMKMVREEDGKEVITDYSVKYDDLYVRQNGTWLIKERIAHFSIIDARALQG' A
#
# COMPACT_ATOMS: atom_id res chain seq x y z
N MET A 1 -9.85 27.64 1.01
CA MET A 1 -8.90 27.29 -0.06
C MET A 1 -8.36 25.89 0.23
N TYR A 2 -8.45 24.96 -0.71
CA TYR A 2 -7.85 23.64 -0.56
C TYR A 2 -6.40 23.68 -1.07
N ILE A 3 -5.47 23.13 -0.29
CA ILE A 3 -4.07 22.97 -0.69
C ILE A 3 -3.88 21.52 -1.11
N TYR A 4 -3.32 21.32 -2.30
CA TYR A 4 -3.01 20.02 -2.86
C TYR A 4 -1.50 19.84 -3.00
N THR A 5 -1.01 18.62 -2.78
CA THR A 5 0.38 18.25 -3.05
C THR A 5 0.46 16.80 -3.49
N ASN A 6 1.44 16.48 -4.33
CA ASN A 6 1.74 15.10 -4.70
C ASN A 6 2.85 14.56 -3.79
N GLY A 7 2.87 13.24 -3.57
CA GLY A 7 3.98 12.57 -2.91
C GLY A 7 4.18 11.16 -3.43
N VAL A 8 5.44 10.71 -3.40
CA VAL A 8 5.84 9.37 -3.77
C VAL A 8 6.36 8.67 -2.52
N SER A 9 5.87 7.46 -2.25
CA SER A 9 6.41 6.61 -1.18
C SER A 9 6.62 5.18 -1.66
N TYR A 10 7.62 4.52 -1.07
CA TYR A 10 7.91 3.11 -1.31
C TYR A 10 7.71 2.35 -0.01
N SER A 11 7.04 1.20 -0.07
CA SER A 11 6.82 0.35 1.10
C SER A 11 7.04 -1.12 0.75
N GLN A 12 7.25 -1.91 1.81
CA GLN A 12 7.11 -3.36 1.77
C GLN A 12 5.91 -3.75 2.62
N MET A 13 5.07 -4.63 2.09
CA MET A 13 3.87 -5.13 2.76
C MET A 13 3.89 -6.65 2.75
N LYS A 14 3.60 -7.26 3.90
CA LYS A 14 3.35 -8.70 4.01
C LYS A 14 1.87 -8.91 4.26
N MET A 15 1.20 -9.65 3.40
CA MET A 15 -0.21 -10.01 3.57
C MET A 15 -0.30 -11.50 3.87
N VAL A 16 -0.92 -11.85 4.98
CA VAL A 16 -1.27 -13.25 5.31
C VAL A 16 -2.74 -13.46 4.98
N ARG A 17 -3.06 -14.54 4.28
CA ARG A 17 -4.42 -14.95 3.93
C ARG A 17 -4.56 -16.47 3.98
N GLU A 18 -5.78 -16.95 4.17
CA GLU A 18 -6.10 -18.38 4.03
C GLU A 18 -6.56 -18.65 2.59
N GLU A 19 -5.94 -19.63 1.93
CA GLU A 19 -6.34 -20.16 0.61
C GLU A 19 -6.38 -21.68 0.70
N ASP A 20 -7.53 -22.30 0.42
CA ASP A 20 -7.75 -23.76 0.47
C ASP A 20 -7.30 -24.43 1.78
N GLY A 21 -7.59 -23.79 2.92
CA GLY A 21 -7.23 -24.29 4.25
C GLY A 21 -5.74 -24.21 4.58
N LYS A 22 -4.96 -23.47 3.78
CA LYS A 22 -3.53 -23.19 4.01
C LYS A 22 -3.30 -21.70 4.17
N GLU A 23 -2.44 -21.33 5.10
CA GLU A 23 -1.97 -19.94 5.20
C GLU A 23 -0.95 -19.64 4.10
N VAL A 24 -1.16 -18.54 3.40
CA VAL A 24 -0.29 -18.01 2.36
C VAL A 24 0.16 -16.62 2.79
N ILE A 25 1.47 -16.37 2.74
CA ILE A 25 2.05 -15.05 2.89
C ILE A 25 2.43 -14.51 1.50
N THR A 26 2.09 -13.26 1.23
CA THR A 26 2.55 -12.54 0.04
C THR A 26 3.32 -11.31 0.42
N ASP A 27 4.57 -11.24 -0.05
CA ASP A 27 5.44 -10.10 0.07
C ASP A 27 5.26 -9.18 -1.14
N TYR A 28 4.83 -7.95 -0.88
CA TYR A 28 4.68 -6.90 -1.88
C TYR A 28 5.77 -5.85 -1.70
N SER A 29 6.41 -5.44 -2.79
CA SER A 29 7.06 -4.12 -2.87
C SER A 29 6.15 -3.18 -3.64
N VAL A 30 5.82 -2.04 -3.05
CA VAL A 30 4.80 -1.12 -3.57
C VAL A 30 5.37 0.29 -3.65
N LYS A 31 5.13 0.96 -4.78
CA LYS A 31 5.25 2.40 -4.91
C LYS A 31 3.85 3.01 -4.87
N TYR A 32 3.64 4.00 -4.02
CA TYR A 32 2.42 4.81 -4.01
C TYR A 32 2.71 6.18 -4.62
N ASP A 33 1.91 6.56 -5.61
CA ASP A 33 1.76 7.94 -6.07
C ASP A 33 0.48 8.50 -5.44
N ASP A 34 0.66 9.40 -4.47
CA ASP A 34 -0.43 9.97 -3.66
C ASP A 34 -0.70 11.42 -4.02
N LEU A 35 -1.99 11.77 -4.10
CA LEU A 35 -2.46 13.16 -4.03
C LEU A 35 -2.97 13.43 -2.62
N TYR A 36 -2.38 14.41 -1.94
CA TYR A 36 -2.79 14.84 -0.61
C TYR A 36 -3.62 16.12 -0.68
N VAL A 37 -4.56 16.26 0.25
CA VAL A 37 -5.32 17.50 0.47
C VAL A 37 -5.18 17.94 1.92
N ARG A 38 -4.96 19.24 2.15
CA ARG A 38 -5.01 19.81 3.50
C ARG A 38 -6.41 20.29 3.82
N GLN A 39 -7.05 19.68 4.81
CA GLN A 39 -8.39 20.03 5.30
C GLN A 39 -8.34 20.26 6.81
N ASN A 40 -8.88 21.38 7.28
CA ASN A 40 -8.93 21.74 8.70
C ASN A 40 -7.56 21.63 9.41
N GLY A 41 -6.48 21.97 8.71
CA GLY A 41 -5.12 21.91 9.24
C GLY A 41 -4.39 20.57 9.07
N THR A 42 -5.10 19.49 8.73
CA THR A 42 -4.58 18.12 8.62
C THR A 42 -4.40 17.69 7.17
N TRP A 43 -3.35 16.91 6.88
CA TRP A 43 -3.14 16.29 5.58
C TRP A 43 -3.84 14.94 5.50
N LEU A 44 -4.62 14.75 4.44
CA LEU A 44 -5.33 13.51 4.13
C LEU A 44 -4.89 13.00 2.76
N ILE A 45 -4.87 11.68 2.58
CA ILE A 45 -4.72 11.07 1.25
C ILE A 45 -6.06 11.25 0.54
N LYS A 46 -6.07 12.04 -0.54
CA LYS A 46 -7.25 12.25 -1.38
C LYS A 46 -7.36 11.14 -2.44
N GLU A 47 -6.26 10.85 -3.11
CA GLU A 47 -6.15 9.79 -4.12
C GLU A 47 -4.83 9.04 -3.93
N ARG A 48 -4.81 7.75 -4.26
CA ARG A 48 -3.63 6.89 -4.20
C ARG A 48 -3.64 5.94 -5.40
N ILE A 49 -2.54 5.93 -6.15
CA ILE A 49 -2.25 4.92 -7.17
C ILE A 49 -1.17 4.00 -6.61
N ALA A 50 -1.46 2.71 -6.50
CA ALA A 50 -0.54 1.69 -6.02
C ALA A 50 0.08 0.92 -7.18
N HIS A 51 1.41 0.95 -7.27
CA HIS A 51 2.19 0.20 -8.25
C HIS A 51 2.90 -0.96 -7.53
N PHE A 52 2.41 -2.18 -7.73
CA PHE A 52 3.00 -3.39 -7.18
C PHE A 52 4.11 -3.89 -8.11
N SER A 53 5.36 -3.92 -7.63
CA SER A 53 6.53 -4.29 -8.44
C SER A 53 7.07 -5.69 -8.13
N ILE A 54 7.11 -6.06 -6.85
CA ILE A 54 7.43 -7.42 -6.40
C ILE A 54 6.17 -7.99 -5.78
N ILE A 55 5.80 -9.19 -6.21
CA ILE A 55 4.69 -9.97 -5.67
C ILE A 55 5.22 -11.40 -5.51
N ASP A 56 5.60 -11.77 -4.29
CA ASP A 56 6.08 -13.12 -3.98
C ASP A 56 5.12 -13.80 -3.01
N ALA A 57 4.39 -14.80 -3.49
CA ALA A 57 3.42 -15.56 -2.72
C ALA A 57 3.95 -16.96 -2.40
N ARG A 58 3.92 -17.34 -1.12
CA ARG A 58 4.36 -18.66 -0.65
C ARG A 58 3.52 -19.13 0.51
N ALA A 59 3.49 -20.44 0.74
CA ALA A 59 2.91 -20.97 1.98
C ALA A 59 3.61 -20.33 3.19
N LEU A 60 2.82 -19.88 4.16
CA LEU A 60 3.36 -19.37 5.41
C LEU A 60 3.97 -20.54 6.18
N GLN A 61 5.28 -20.50 6.40
CA GLN A 61 5.97 -21.44 7.28
C GLN A 61 6.08 -20.77 8.65
N GLY A 62 5.55 -21.43 9.67
CA GLY A 62 5.61 -20.99 11.08
C GLY A 62 6.99 -21.13 11.70
#